data_AF-A0A7J2R9Z0-F1
#
_entry.id   AF-A0A7J2R9Z0-F1
#
_cell.length_a   1.000
_cell.length_b   1.000
_cell.length_c   1.000
_cell.angle_alpha   90.00
_cell.angle_beta   90.00
_cell.angle_gamma   90.00
#
_symmetry.space_group_name_H-M   'P 1'
#
loop_
_entity.id
_entity.type
_entity.pdbx_description
1 polymer ?
#
loop_
_entity_poly.entity_id
_entity_poly.type
_entity_poly.pdbx_seq_one_letter_code
_entity_poly.pdbx_strand_id
1 'polypeptide(L)'
;MNLGNLKTDKLNFNDSEIIDAIRKIINNLIKKPQSIFQLKYKENYYFEVPNGPLPEKKGWYIILNEKKPIYVGKADNLNSRLNTNNGSIDNFANTSRTSDSIRNFIKKFNELEIFSKLEVLIITEQEFCQKFHSRLNELTNRDRLNLEKFINIFRFDFAPA
;
A
#
# COMPACT_ATOMS: atom_id res chain seq x y z
N MET A 1 -12.22 26.51 19.03
CA MET A 1 -12.17 25.04 18.93
C MET A 1 -10.70 24.64 19.00
N ASN A 2 -10.29 23.86 20.00
CA ASN A 2 -8.97 23.22 19.96
C ASN A 2 -9.06 22.06 18.96
N LEU A 3 -8.32 22.16 17.84
CA LEU A 3 -8.13 21.02 16.97
C LEU A 3 -7.31 19.97 17.73
N GLY A 4 -7.83 18.74 17.81
CA GLY A 4 -7.10 17.65 18.41
C GLY A 4 -5.90 17.25 17.53
N ASN A 5 -4.75 17.01 18.16
CA ASN A 5 -3.56 16.53 17.44
C ASN A 5 -3.64 15.01 17.21
N LEU A 6 -3.25 14.58 16.02
CA LEU A 6 -2.99 13.17 15.73
C LEU A 6 -1.84 12.67 16.61
N LYS A 7 -1.96 11.44 17.10
CA LYS A 7 -0.83 10.73 17.71
C LYS A 7 0.18 10.36 16.64
N THR A 8 1.38 10.88 16.76
CA THR A 8 2.50 10.71 15.83
C THR A 8 3.73 10.20 16.57
N ASP A 9 4.69 9.64 15.86
CA ASP A 9 6.01 9.30 16.40
C ASP A 9 7.08 10.09 15.62
N LYS A 10 7.81 9.45 14.69
CA LYS A 10 8.90 10.11 13.95
C LYS A 10 8.38 11.03 12.85
N LEU A 11 7.19 10.74 12.31
CA LEU A 11 6.56 11.54 11.28
C LEU A 11 5.45 12.40 11.91
N ASN A 12 5.67 13.72 12.00
CA ASN A 12 4.68 14.64 12.57
C ASN A 12 3.59 14.99 11.55
N PHE A 13 2.52 14.21 11.50
CA PHE A 13 1.32 14.47 10.69
C PHE A 13 0.45 15.65 11.18
N ASN A 14 0.89 16.40 12.20
CA ASN A 14 0.27 17.68 12.57
C ASN A 14 1.01 18.89 11.96
N ASP A 15 2.12 18.65 11.25
CA ASP A 15 2.95 19.67 10.62
C ASP A 15 2.74 19.65 9.10
N SER A 16 2.32 20.78 8.53
CA SER A 16 2.04 20.93 7.10
C SER A 16 3.28 20.76 6.24
N GLU A 17 4.46 21.18 6.71
CA GLU A 17 5.70 21.02 5.95
C GLU A 17 6.10 19.55 5.83
N ILE A 18 5.90 18.79 6.91
CA ILE A 18 6.10 17.34 6.93
C ILE A 18 5.09 16.66 5.99
N ILE A 19 3.81 17.06 6.04
CA ILE A 19 2.79 16.55 5.12
C ILE A 19 3.21 16.79 3.66
N ASP A 20 3.60 18.01 3.30
CA ASP A 20 3.99 18.35 1.93
C ASP A 20 5.26 17.61 1.48
N ALA A 21 6.23 17.44 2.39
CA ALA A 21 7.41 16.61 2.12
C ALA A 21 7.01 15.16 1.82
N ILE A 22 6.12 14.57 2.61
CA ILE A 22 5.59 13.21 2.37
C ILE A 22 4.87 13.14 1.02
N ARG A 23 4.00 14.10 0.68
CA ARG A 23 3.31 14.13 -0.63
C ARG A 23 4.31 14.13 -1.79
N LYS A 24 5.33 14.97 -1.72
CA LYS A 24 6.38 15.05 -2.76
C LYS A 24 7.14 13.74 -2.89
N ILE A 25 7.48 13.09 -1.77
CA ILE A 25 8.21 11.83 -1.78
C ILE A 25 7.37 10.71 -2.40
N ILE A 26 6.13 10.54 -1.96
CA ILE A 26 5.21 9.53 -2.51
C ILE A 26 5.00 9.79 -4.01
N ASN A 27 4.72 11.03 -4.41
CA ASN A 27 4.59 11.41 -5.82
C ASN A 27 5.80 11.06 -6.68
N ASN A 28 7.01 11.14 -6.13
CA ASN A 28 8.23 10.78 -6.84
C ASN A 28 8.46 9.27 -6.88
N LEU A 29 8.04 8.53 -5.85
CA LEU A 29 8.20 7.07 -5.80
C LEU A 29 7.23 6.37 -6.73
N ILE A 30 5.98 6.84 -6.83
CA ILE A 30 4.94 6.22 -7.67
C ILE A 30 5.15 6.43 -9.17
N LYS A 31 5.90 7.47 -9.58
CA LYS A 31 6.17 7.77 -11.00
C LYS A 31 7.20 6.86 -11.63
N LYS A 32 7.79 5.93 -10.86
CA LYS A 32 8.77 4.95 -11.33
C LYS A 32 8.05 3.77 -11.97
N PRO A 33 8.17 3.54 -13.30
CA PRO A 33 7.52 2.41 -13.96
C PRO A 33 7.92 1.05 -13.36
N GLN A 34 9.17 0.93 -12.90
CA GLN A 34 9.69 -0.30 -12.27
C GLN A 34 9.06 -0.64 -10.91
N SER A 35 8.25 0.25 -10.34
CA SER A 35 7.53 0.02 -9.08
C SER A 35 6.13 -0.56 -9.30
N ILE A 36 5.68 -0.72 -10.55
CA ILE A 36 4.35 -1.21 -10.90
C ILE A 36 4.44 -2.64 -11.43
N PHE A 37 3.64 -3.53 -10.87
CA PHE A 37 3.58 -4.94 -11.20
C PHE A 37 2.17 -5.33 -11.60
N GLN A 38 2.03 -6.29 -12.50
CA GLN A 38 0.73 -6.91 -12.76
C GLN A 38 0.27 -7.63 -11.49
N LEU A 39 -1.01 -7.47 -11.14
CA LEU A 39 -1.64 -8.18 -10.04
C LEU A 39 -2.76 -9.02 -10.60
N LYS A 40 -2.82 -10.30 -10.23
CA LYS A 40 -3.91 -11.19 -10.62
C LYS A 40 -4.58 -11.79 -9.40
N TYR A 41 -5.84 -12.15 -9.59
CA TYR A 41 -6.49 -13.13 -8.74
C TYR A 41 -5.86 -14.50 -8.97
N LYS A 42 -5.66 -15.22 -7.88
CA LYS A 42 -5.32 -16.64 -7.86
C LYS A 42 -6.39 -17.38 -7.06
N GLU A 43 -6.71 -18.61 -7.49
CA GLU A 43 -7.68 -19.48 -6.83
C GLU A 43 -7.51 -19.51 -5.31
N ASN A 44 -8.62 -19.66 -4.57
CA ASN A 44 -8.68 -19.60 -3.10
C ASN A 44 -8.43 -18.20 -2.48
N TYR A 45 -8.83 -17.14 -3.19
CA TYR A 45 -8.79 -15.75 -2.68
C TYR A 45 -7.37 -15.24 -2.39
N TYR A 46 -6.41 -15.63 -3.21
CA TYR A 46 -5.06 -15.10 -3.17
C TYR A 46 -4.85 -14.05 -4.25
N PHE A 47 -3.86 -13.20 -4.02
CA PHE A 47 -3.23 -12.42 -5.08
C PHE A 47 -1.99 -13.16 -5.58
N GLU A 48 -1.65 -12.91 -6.83
CA GLU A 48 -0.36 -13.28 -7.41
C GLU A 48 0.21 -12.15 -8.26
N VAL A 49 1.53 -12.09 -8.30
CA VAL A 49 2.29 -11.21 -9.19
C VAL A 49 3.07 -12.08 -10.17
N PRO A 50 2.57 -12.26 -11.40
CA PRO A 50 3.13 -13.23 -12.34
C PRO A 50 4.54 -12.87 -12.83
N ASN A 51 4.90 -11.58 -12.79
CA ASN A 51 6.14 -11.07 -13.37
C ASN A 51 7.30 -10.97 -12.35
N GLY A 52 7.22 -11.74 -11.26
CA GLY A 52 8.35 -11.95 -10.36
C GLY A 52 8.06 -11.64 -8.90
N PRO A 53 8.98 -12.06 -8.00
CA PRO A 53 8.81 -11.80 -6.59
C PRO A 53 8.87 -10.30 -6.34
N LEU A 54 7.98 -9.83 -5.48
CA LEU A 54 8.08 -8.47 -4.96
C LEU A 54 9.22 -8.40 -3.93
N PRO A 55 9.65 -7.18 -3.52
CA PRO A 55 10.64 -7.05 -2.46
C PRO A 55 10.20 -7.74 -1.15
N GLU A 56 11.09 -8.52 -0.55
CA GLU A 56 10.91 -9.08 0.80
C GLU A 56 11.23 -8.03 1.87
N LYS A 57 10.51 -6.91 1.83
CA LYS A 57 10.75 -5.73 2.66
C LYS A 57 9.44 -5.22 3.26
N LYS A 58 9.57 -4.44 4.34
CA LYS A 58 8.48 -3.60 4.86
C LYS A 58 8.13 -2.52 3.86
N GLY A 59 6.85 -2.14 3.81
CA GLY A 59 6.42 -1.01 2.99
C GLY A 59 4.91 -0.96 2.78
N TRP A 60 4.53 -0.25 1.72
CA TRP A 60 3.14 -0.06 1.31
C TRP A 60 2.96 -0.54 -0.12
N TYR A 61 1.74 -0.97 -0.41
CA TYR A 61 1.30 -1.35 -1.74
C TYR A 61 0.00 -0.62 -2.07
N ILE A 62 -0.13 -0.20 -3.33
CA ILE A 62 -1.32 0.47 -3.84
C ILE A 62 -1.86 -0.39 -4.97
N ILE A 63 -3.06 -0.95 -4.79
CA ILE A 63 -3.74 -1.70 -5.85
C ILE A 63 -4.39 -0.70 -6.80
N LEU A 64 -4.20 -0.92 -8.10
CA LEU A 64 -4.71 -0.08 -9.17
C LEU A 64 -5.68 -0.88 -10.04
N ASN A 65 -6.74 -0.23 -10.52
CA ASN A 65 -7.51 -0.66 -11.68
C ASN A 65 -7.29 0.35 -12.81
N GLU A 66 -6.67 -0.04 -13.92
CA GLU A 66 -6.35 0.87 -15.04
C GLU A 66 -5.64 2.16 -14.56
N LYS A 67 -4.55 2.00 -13.79
CA LYS A 67 -3.81 3.10 -13.13
C LYS A 67 -4.60 3.89 -12.06
N LYS A 68 -5.90 3.64 -11.86
CA LYS A 68 -6.69 4.29 -10.81
C LYS A 68 -6.51 3.55 -9.48
N PRO A 69 -6.06 4.21 -8.41
CA PRO A 69 -5.85 3.55 -7.13
C PRO A 69 -7.17 3.22 -6.44
N ILE A 70 -7.35 1.93 -6.12
CA ILE A 70 -8.56 1.40 -5.50
C ILE A 70 -8.35 0.96 -4.05
N TYR A 71 -7.10 0.69 -3.65
CA TYR A 71 -6.79 0.25 -2.30
C TYR A 71 -5.33 0.54 -1.93
N VAL A 72 -5.08 0.79 -0.65
CA VAL A 72 -3.74 0.96 -0.09
C VAL A 72 -3.62 0.04 1.11
N GLY A 73 -2.51 -0.67 1.21
CA GLY A 73 -2.19 -1.45 2.40
C GLY A 73 -0.72 -1.38 2.77
N LYS A 74 -0.41 -1.73 4.02
CA LYS A 74 0.97 -1.96 4.48
C LYS A 74 1.30 -3.44 4.63
N ALA A 75 2.58 -3.77 4.58
CA ALA A 75 3.08 -5.11 4.86
C ALA A 75 4.44 -5.06 5.57
N ASP A 76 4.68 -6.03 6.46
CA ASP A 76 6.04 -6.23 6.99
C ASP A 76 6.93 -7.00 5.99
N ASN A 77 6.31 -7.70 5.05
CA ASN A 77 6.94 -8.31 3.88
C ASN A 77 5.97 -8.21 2.69
N LEU A 78 6.32 -7.40 1.69
CA LEU A 78 5.48 -7.14 0.52
C LEU A 78 5.30 -8.37 -0.37
N ASN A 79 6.35 -9.19 -0.54
CA ASN A 79 6.29 -10.44 -1.29
C ASN A 79 5.33 -11.44 -0.65
N SER A 80 5.47 -11.70 0.64
CA SER A 80 4.59 -12.65 1.32
C SER A 80 3.14 -12.17 1.29
N ARG A 81 2.92 -10.87 1.46
CA ARG A 81 1.59 -10.24 1.44
C ARG A 81 0.84 -10.41 0.12
N LEU A 82 1.51 -10.32 -1.02
CA LEU A 82 0.84 -10.22 -2.33
C LEU A 82 1.14 -11.37 -3.30
N ASN A 83 2.15 -12.18 -3.02
CA ASN A 83 2.64 -13.19 -3.94
C ASN A 83 2.82 -14.57 -3.29
N THR A 84 2.33 -14.76 -2.06
CA THR A 84 2.32 -16.09 -1.42
C THR A 84 0.92 -16.45 -0.94
N ASN A 85 0.68 -17.76 -0.85
CA ASN A 85 -0.53 -18.34 -0.26
C ASN A 85 -0.60 -18.14 1.27
N ASN A 86 0.37 -17.46 1.88
CA ASN A 86 0.41 -17.24 3.33
C ASN A 86 0.01 -15.81 3.73
N GLY A 87 0.11 -14.83 2.82
CA GLY A 87 -0.12 -13.41 3.15
C GLY A 87 -1.31 -12.75 2.48
N SER A 88 -1.88 -13.37 1.43
CA SER A 88 -3.01 -12.80 0.68
C SER A 88 -4.38 -13.43 0.98
N ILE A 89 -4.51 -14.49 1.80
CA ILE A 89 -5.84 -14.80 2.38
C ILE A 89 -6.16 -13.71 3.38
N ASP A 90 -7.15 -12.91 3.02
CA ASP A 90 -7.79 -11.98 3.93
C ASP A 90 -9.10 -12.61 4.39
N ASN A 91 -9.03 -13.81 5.00
CA ASN A 91 -10.14 -14.49 5.68
C ASN A 91 -11.51 -14.52 4.97
N PHE A 92 -11.59 -14.79 3.66
CA PHE A 92 -12.90 -15.06 3.05
C PHE A 92 -13.55 -16.35 3.60
N ALA A 93 -12.74 -17.32 4.05
CA ALA A 93 -13.19 -18.63 4.52
C ALA A 93 -13.06 -18.88 6.05
N ASN A 94 -12.57 -17.91 6.83
CA ASN A 94 -12.32 -18.10 8.26
C ASN A 94 -13.10 -17.04 9.08
N THR A 95 -14.16 -17.48 9.75
CA THR A 95 -15.21 -16.67 10.41
C THR A 95 -14.75 -15.86 11.63
N SER A 96 -13.48 -15.95 12.02
CA SER A 96 -12.95 -15.43 13.29
C SER A 96 -12.29 -14.03 13.21
N ARG A 97 -12.06 -13.48 12.01
CA ARG A 97 -11.52 -12.12 11.83
C ARG A 97 -12.50 -11.23 11.06
N THR A 98 -12.95 -10.15 11.70
CA THR A 98 -13.88 -9.14 11.15
C THR A 98 -13.22 -8.09 10.26
N SER A 99 -11.89 -8.11 10.09
CA SER A 99 -11.14 -7.02 9.47
C SER A 99 -10.57 -7.38 8.09
N ASP A 100 -10.77 -6.45 7.16
CA ASP A 100 -10.22 -6.33 5.81
C ASP A 100 -11.06 -6.93 4.65
N SER A 101 -12.36 -6.62 4.68
CA SER A 101 -13.34 -6.98 3.65
C SER A 101 -12.99 -6.44 2.24
N ILE A 102 -12.32 -5.30 2.14
CA ILE A 102 -12.13 -4.60 0.85
C ILE A 102 -11.28 -5.42 -0.12
N ARG A 103 -10.16 -6.01 0.32
CA ARG A 103 -9.31 -6.82 -0.56
C ARG A 103 -10.02 -8.05 -1.10
N ASN A 104 -10.97 -8.61 -0.35
CA ASN A 104 -11.81 -9.70 -0.83
C ASN A 104 -12.81 -9.26 -1.89
N PHE A 105 -13.43 -8.09 -1.72
CA PHE A 105 -14.24 -7.49 -2.79
C PHE A 105 -13.39 -7.28 -4.04
N ILE A 106 -12.15 -6.81 -3.89
CA ILE A 106 -11.27 -6.60 -5.04
C ILE A 106 -11.00 -7.91 -5.79
N LYS A 107 -10.68 -8.98 -5.06
CA LYS A 107 -10.49 -10.31 -5.65
C LYS A 107 -11.75 -10.82 -6.33
N LYS A 108 -12.92 -10.68 -5.68
CA LYS A 108 -14.18 -11.14 -6.25
C LYS A 108 -14.56 -10.34 -7.50
N PHE A 109 -14.33 -9.04 -7.50
CA PHE A 109 -14.60 -8.18 -8.66
C PHE A 109 -13.63 -8.45 -9.81
N ASN A 110 -12.39 -8.82 -9.52
CA ASN A 110 -11.47 -9.29 -10.55
C ASN A 110 -11.88 -10.66 -11.13
N GLU A 111 -12.33 -11.59 -10.28
CA GLU A 111 -12.87 -12.89 -10.70
C GLU A 111 -14.11 -12.74 -11.60
N LEU A 112 -14.97 -11.75 -11.29
CA LEU A 112 -16.15 -11.41 -12.08
C LEU A 112 -15.85 -10.51 -13.30
N GLU A 113 -14.57 -10.27 -13.62
CA GLU A 113 -14.13 -9.42 -14.74
C GLU A 113 -14.67 -7.97 -14.69
N ILE A 114 -15.05 -7.49 -13.51
CA ILE A 114 -15.49 -6.09 -13.29
C ILE A 114 -14.30 -5.13 -13.41
N PHE A 115 -13.11 -5.58 -12.96
CA PHE A 115 -11.88 -4.84 -13.17
C PHE A 115 -11.21 -5.31 -14.46
N SER A 116 -10.98 -4.38 -15.37
CA SER A 116 -10.35 -4.62 -16.67
C SER A 116 -8.86 -4.95 -16.54
N LYS A 117 -8.16 -4.31 -15.58
CA LYS A 117 -6.72 -4.54 -15.38
C LYS A 117 -6.29 -4.21 -13.95
N LEU A 118 -5.95 -5.25 -13.18
CA LEU A 118 -5.33 -5.09 -11.87
C LEU A 118 -3.80 -4.99 -11.94
N GLU A 119 -3.29 -3.99 -11.23
CA GLU A 119 -1.87 -3.75 -11.03
C GLU A 119 -1.61 -3.41 -9.56
N VAL A 120 -0.36 -3.51 -9.14
CA VAL A 120 0.06 -3.09 -7.80
C VAL A 120 1.32 -2.26 -7.89
N LEU A 121 1.29 -1.11 -7.21
CA LEU A 121 2.45 -0.24 -7.04
C LEU A 121 3.07 -0.50 -5.68
N ILE A 122 4.39 -0.65 -5.65
CA ILE A 122 5.16 -0.94 -4.44
C ILE A 122 6.00 0.26 -4.00
N ILE A 123 5.91 0.59 -2.71
CA ILE A 123 6.73 1.59 -2.03
C ILE A 123 7.43 0.90 -0.86
N THR A 124 8.75 0.72 -0.93
CA THR A 124 9.49 0.14 0.19
C THR A 124 9.73 1.19 1.29
N GLU A 125 9.72 0.77 2.55
CA GLU A 125 10.04 1.64 3.69
C GLU A 125 11.45 2.22 3.55
N GLN A 126 12.39 1.42 3.08
CA GLN A 126 13.77 1.82 2.85
C GLN A 126 13.87 3.01 1.87
N GLU A 127 13.21 2.93 0.71
CA GLU A 127 13.23 4.01 -0.27
C GLU A 127 12.55 5.29 0.26
N PHE A 128 11.44 5.14 0.98
CA PHE A 128 10.76 6.26 1.61
C PHE A 128 11.68 6.97 2.62
N CYS A 129 12.25 6.20 3.54
CA CYS A 129 13.15 6.68 4.58
C CYS A 129 14.37 7.42 4.00
N GLN A 130 15.03 6.83 2.99
CA GLN A 130 16.17 7.45 2.30
C GLN A 130 15.84 8.81 1.69
N LYS A 131 14.61 9.00 1.21
CA LYS A 131 14.15 10.27 0.61
C LYS A 131 13.66 11.28 1.64
N PHE A 132 13.09 10.80 2.75
CA PHE A 132 12.53 11.67 3.79
C PHE A 132 13.63 12.31 4.62
N HIS A 133 14.57 11.51 5.13
CA HIS A 133 15.70 12.01 5.88
C HIS A 133 16.80 10.96 5.93
N SER A 134 18.04 11.31 5.56
CA SER A 134 19.16 10.36 5.44
C SER A 134 19.51 9.59 6.72
N ARG A 135 19.06 10.08 7.89
CA ARG A 135 19.25 9.43 9.20
C ARG A 135 18.05 8.61 9.70
N LEU A 136 16.94 8.59 8.97
CA LEU A 136 15.77 7.81 9.33
C LEU A 136 15.99 6.37 8.83
N ASN A 137 16.38 5.46 9.73
CA ASN A 137 16.70 4.08 9.32
C ASN A 137 15.46 3.16 9.29
N GLU A 138 14.47 3.41 10.16
CA GLU A 138 13.24 2.62 10.27
C GLU A 138 12.11 3.47 10.85
N LEU A 139 10.88 3.21 10.43
CA LEU A 139 9.65 3.79 10.99
C LEU A 139 9.08 2.95 12.13
N THR A 140 8.42 3.63 13.07
CA THR A 140 7.59 2.93 14.07
C THR A 140 6.36 2.31 13.41
N ASN A 141 5.71 1.36 14.07
CA ASN A 141 4.43 0.82 13.57
C ASN A 141 3.35 1.92 13.47
N ARG A 142 3.36 2.91 14.38
CA ARG A 142 2.42 4.04 14.32
C ARG A 142 2.68 4.92 13.10
N ASP A 143 3.94 5.24 12.81
CA ASP A 143 4.32 5.98 11.59
C ASP A 143 3.86 5.21 10.34
N ARG A 144 4.05 3.89 10.31
CA ARG A 144 3.61 3.06 9.18
C ARG A 144 2.10 3.06 8.97
N LEU A 145 1.33 2.96 10.06
CA LEU A 145 -0.14 3.02 10.04
C LEU A 145 -0.66 4.41 9.65
N ASN A 146 -0.01 5.47 10.12
CA ASN A 146 -0.39 6.83 9.75
C ASN A 146 -0.05 7.10 8.28
N LEU A 147 1.09 6.62 7.79
CA LEU A 147 1.46 6.77 6.39
C LEU A 147 0.54 5.96 5.46
N GLU A 148 0.10 4.76 5.86
CA GLU A 148 -0.92 3.99 5.13
C GLU A 148 -2.23 4.78 4.97
N LYS A 149 -2.75 5.36 6.07
CA LYS A 149 -3.94 6.22 6.03
C LYS A 149 -3.73 7.45 5.16
N PHE A 150 -2.57 8.08 5.29
CA PHE A 150 -2.21 9.26 4.50
C PHE A 150 -2.21 8.95 3.01
N ILE A 151 -1.50 7.89 2.58
CA ILE A 151 -1.47 7.45 1.19
C ILE A 151 -2.89 7.12 0.72
N ASN A 152 -3.70 6.47 1.55
CA ASN A 152 -5.07 6.16 1.22
C ASN A 152 -5.94 7.42 1.01
N ILE A 153 -5.80 8.45 1.84
CA ILE A 153 -6.56 9.71 1.70
C ILE A 153 -6.20 10.40 0.38
N PHE A 154 -4.92 10.53 0.08
CA PHE A 154 -4.42 11.25 -1.09
C PHE A 154 -4.22 10.35 -2.32
N ARG A 155 -4.74 9.12 -2.32
CA ARG A 155 -4.44 8.13 -3.35
C ARG A 155 -4.74 8.63 -4.76
N PHE A 156 -5.81 9.42 -4.95
CA PHE A 156 -6.16 9.95 -6.27
C PHE A 156 -5.22 11.04 -6.77
N ASP A 157 -4.46 11.71 -5.88
CA ASP A 157 -3.37 12.60 -6.26
C ASP A 157 -2.17 11.80 -6.82
N PHE A 158 -2.11 10.51 -6.49
CA PHE A 158 -1.00 9.60 -6.74
C PHE A 158 -1.24 8.68 -7.95
N ALA A 159 -1.91 9.15 -8.99
CA ALA A 159 -2.09 8.36 -10.20
C ALA A 159 -0.77 8.25 -10.99
N PRO A 160 -0.26 7.03 -11.26
CA PRO A 160 0.83 6.87 -12.22
C PRO A 160 0.38 7.34 -13.60
N ALA A 161 1.27 8.05 -14.31
CA ALA A 161 1.04 8.57 -15.65
C ALA A 161 0.78 7.45 -16.67
#